data_AF-A0A7C9KF38-F1
#
_entry.id   AF-A0A7C9KF38-F1
#
_cell.length_a   1.000
_cell.length_b   1.000
_cell.length_c   1.000
_cell.angle_alpha   90.00
_cell.angle_beta   90.00
_cell.angle_gamma   90.00
#
_symmetry.space_group_name_H-M   'P 1'
#
loop_
_entity.id
_entity.type
_entity.pdbx_description
1 polymer ?
#
loop_
_entity_poly.entity_id
_entity_poly.type
_entity_poly.pdbx_seq_one_letter_code
_entity_poly.pdbx_strand_id
1 'polypeptide(L)'
;MNTSSYLFLGSENIKHNQKSYEADIGYPRPINNDWPDLPIEFQRHIDDTINLNGYLYFFKGSQYIKFDIAKAKVIDGPKPIIEGWPGLAGTEFENGIDAATEWIDTKEDIVCFFKGKECIDYTVSSHTIDKKTITERWRITGEYAKFSANLDAAILWRNSGYFIYLFKGNELSPLTSNVE
;
A
#
# COMPACT_ATOMS: atom_id res chain seq x y z
N MET A 1 18.58 -7.28 9.63
CA MET A 1 18.09 -6.71 8.36
C MET A 1 17.63 -5.28 8.61
N ASN A 2 17.93 -4.37 7.69
CA ASN A 2 17.49 -2.98 7.74
C ASN A 2 16.13 -2.93 7.02
N THR A 3 15.04 -2.82 7.77
CA THR A 3 13.70 -2.70 7.16
C THR A 3 13.37 -1.22 7.14
N SER A 4 13.64 -0.58 6.01
CA SER A 4 13.18 0.79 5.77
C SER A 4 11.83 0.74 5.07
N SER A 5 10.92 1.61 5.50
CA SER A 5 9.69 1.90 4.76
C SER A 5 9.89 3.17 3.93
N TYR A 6 9.24 3.25 2.78
CA TYR A 6 9.13 4.51 2.04
C TYR A 6 7.69 5.00 2.14
N LEU A 7 7.51 6.30 2.38
CA LEU A 7 6.21 6.96 2.36
C LEU A 7 6.27 8.06 1.31
N PHE A 8 5.23 8.17 0.49
CA PHE A 8 5.17 9.05 -0.66
C PHE A 8 4.14 10.15 -0.43
N LEU A 9 4.47 11.39 -0.77
CA LEU A 9 3.55 12.52 -0.71
C LEU A 9 3.87 13.54 -1.81
N GLY A 10 2.90 13.84 -2.67
CA GLY A 10 3.12 14.74 -3.80
C GLY A 10 4.21 14.20 -4.72
N SER A 11 5.28 14.96 -4.94
CA SER A 11 6.45 14.55 -5.75
C SER A 11 7.66 14.11 -4.91
N GLU A 12 7.47 13.90 -3.61
CA GLU A 12 8.54 13.57 -2.67
C GLU A 12 8.26 12.25 -1.95
N ASN A 13 9.30 11.66 -1.40
CA ASN A 13 9.19 10.56 -0.46
C ASN A 13 10.08 10.80 0.76
N ILE A 14 9.75 10.11 1.85
CA ILE A 14 10.68 9.89 2.96
C ILE A 14 11.10 8.43 2.99
N LYS A 15 12.28 8.18 3.56
CA LYS A 15 12.70 6.83 3.94
C LYS A 15 12.72 6.77 5.46
N HIS A 16 11.89 5.90 6.00
CA HIS A 16 11.68 5.74 7.43
C HIS A 16 12.37 4.47 7.93
N ASN A 17 13.16 4.60 8.99
CA ASN A 17 13.80 3.49 9.65
C ASN A 17 12.86 2.88 10.69
N GLN A 18 12.41 1.65 10.45
CA GLN A 18 11.44 0.98 11.32
C GLN A 18 11.96 0.67 12.73
N LYS A 19 13.28 0.77 12.97
CA LYS A 19 13.89 0.51 14.29
C LYS A 19 14.07 1.75 15.13
N SER A 20 14.62 2.83 14.54
CA SER A 20 14.78 4.09 15.26
C SER A 20 13.50 4.90 15.33
N TYR A 21 12.50 4.54 14.52
CA TYR A 21 11.25 5.29 14.35
C TYR A 21 11.44 6.69 13.75
N GLU A 22 12.58 6.93 13.09
CA GLU A 22 12.95 8.22 12.51
C GLU A 22 13.02 8.14 10.98
N ALA A 23 12.78 9.28 10.33
CA ALA A 23 13.15 9.46 8.93
C ALA A 23 14.68 9.55 8.81
N ASP A 24 15.24 8.95 7.75
CA ASP A 24 16.66 9.06 7.42
C ASP A 24 17.03 10.53 7.15
N ILE A 25 18.28 10.91 7.44
CA ILE A 25 18.79 12.26 7.14
C ILE A 25 18.76 12.52 5.64
N GLY A 26 18.30 13.72 5.23
CA GLY A 26 18.23 14.13 3.82
C GLY A 26 16.88 13.87 3.15
N TYR A 27 15.83 13.60 3.94
CA TYR A 27 14.45 13.45 3.52
C TYR A 27 13.55 14.55 4.14
N PRO A 28 12.41 14.91 3.53
CA PRO A 28 11.88 14.41 2.25
C PRO A 28 12.77 14.80 1.07
N ARG A 29 12.70 14.01 -0.01
CA ARG A 29 13.41 14.30 -1.26
C ARG A 29 12.58 13.90 -2.47
N PRO A 30 12.88 14.45 -3.66
CA PRO A 30 12.18 14.10 -4.89
C PRO A 30 12.18 12.59 -5.17
N ILE A 31 11.04 12.07 -5.61
CA ILE A 31 10.86 10.62 -5.88
C ILE A 31 11.91 10.09 -6.86
N ASN A 32 12.25 10.87 -7.89
CA ASN A 32 13.24 10.49 -8.90
C ASN A 32 14.67 10.36 -8.35
N ASN A 33 14.97 10.85 -7.13
CA ASN A 33 16.27 10.65 -6.51
C ASN A 33 16.41 9.23 -5.92
N ASP A 34 15.33 8.65 -5.39
CA ASP A 34 15.31 7.26 -4.91
C ASP A 34 14.93 6.25 -5.99
N TRP A 35 14.03 6.66 -6.88
CA TRP A 35 13.37 5.80 -7.83
C TRP A 35 13.56 6.33 -9.26
N PRO A 36 14.82 6.46 -9.74
CA PRO A 36 15.13 7.13 -11.00
C PRO A 36 14.56 6.43 -12.24
N ASP A 37 14.24 5.14 -12.12
CA ASP A 37 13.69 4.32 -13.21
C ASP A 37 12.16 4.41 -13.30
N LEU A 38 11.48 5.03 -12.31
CA LEU A 38 10.04 5.30 -12.44
C LEU A 38 9.82 6.29 -13.59
N PRO A 39 8.83 6.06 -14.46
CA PRO A 39 8.50 7.01 -15.52
C PRO A 39 7.92 8.30 -14.91
N ILE A 40 8.00 9.40 -15.65
CA ILE A 40 7.71 10.76 -15.14
C ILE A 40 6.32 10.89 -14.51
N GLU A 41 5.34 10.15 -15.02
CA GLU A 41 3.99 10.12 -14.51
C GLU A 41 3.86 9.38 -13.17
N PHE A 42 4.78 8.50 -12.79
CA PHE A 42 4.84 7.86 -11.47
C PHE A 42 5.81 8.56 -10.50
N GLN A 43 6.45 9.66 -10.90
CA GLN A 43 7.32 10.46 -10.02
C GLN A 43 6.56 11.49 -9.17
N ARG A 44 5.22 11.44 -9.17
CA ARG A 44 4.34 12.27 -8.32
C ARG A 44 2.96 11.66 -8.17
N HIS A 45 2.29 11.96 -7.07
CA HIS A 45 0.92 11.54 -6.78
C HIS A 45 0.74 10.03 -6.98
N ILE A 46 1.64 9.26 -6.37
CA ILE A 46 1.45 7.81 -6.19
C ILE A 46 0.33 7.65 -5.18
N ASP A 47 -0.64 6.80 -5.47
CA ASP A 47 -1.78 6.54 -4.58
C ASP A 47 -1.34 5.64 -3.43
N ASP A 48 -0.71 4.49 -3.73
CA ASP A 48 -0.03 3.67 -2.73
C ASP A 48 1.00 2.72 -3.37
N THR A 49 1.76 2.01 -2.53
CA THR A 49 2.74 0.99 -2.92
C THR A 49 2.66 -0.23 -2.03
N ILE A 50 2.80 -1.43 -2.61
CA ILE A 50 2.91 -2.69 -1.84
C ILE A 50 4.21 -3.43 -2.15
N ASN A 51 4.68 -4.22 -1.19
CA ASN A 51 5.83 -5.10 -1.37
C ASN A 51 5.39 -6.56 -1.41
N LEU A 52 5.54 -7.19 -2.58
CA LEU A 52 5.07 -8.54 -2.83
C LEU A 52 6.11 -9.34 -3.64
N ASN A 53 6.59 -10.43 -3.05
CA ASN A 53 7.47 -11.42 -3.70
C ASN A 53 8.73 -10.82 -4.36
N GLY A 54 9.36 -9.84 -3.70
CA GLY A 54 10.57 -9.17 -4.19
C GLY A 54 10.32 -8.06 -5.21
N TYR A 55 9.06 -7.69 -5.43
CA TYR A 55 8.65 -6.59 -6.30
C TYR A 55 7.89 -5.54 -5.51
N LEU A 56 8.05 -4.28 -5.92
CA LEU A 56 7.14 -3.21 -5.54
C LEU A 56 6.11 -3.04 -6.64
N TYR A 57 4.86 -2.82 -6.24
CA TYR A 57 3.82 -2.40 -7.15
C TYR A 57 3.40 -0.99 -6.78
N PHE A 58 3.61 -0.05 -7.69
CA PHE A 58 3.19 1.34 -7.53
C PHE A 58 1.84 1.51 -8.20
N PHE A 59 0.89 2.14 -7.51
CA PHE A 59 -0.46 2.40 -8.04
C PHE A 59 -0.67 3.90 -8.22
N LYS A 60 -1.35 4.27 -9.31
CA LYS A 60 -1.73 5.65 -9.60
C LYS A 60 -2.91 5.70 -10.56
N GLY A 61 -4.01 6.30 -10.12
CA GLY A 61 -5.27 6.28 -10.87
C GLY A 61 -5.62 4.85 -11.26
N SER A 62 -6.05 4.64 -12.50
CA SER A 62 -6.36 3.30 -13.02
C SER A 62 -5.14 2.45 -13.41
N GLN A 63 -3.91 2.89 -13.11
CA GLN A 63 -2.68 2.25 -13.57
C GLN A 63 -1.82 1.71 -12.43
N TYR A 64 -0.97 0.74 -12.77
CA TYR A 64 0.10 0.27 -11.89
C TYR A 64 1.42 0.07 -12.66
N ILE A 65 2.51 0.02 -11.91
CA ILE A 65 3.86 -0.37 -12.36
C ILE A 65 4.38 -1.49 -11.46
N LYS A 66 5.11 -2.45 -12.05
CA LYS A 66 5.87 -3.46 -11.32
C LYS A 66 7.37 -3.13 -11.36
N PHE A 67 7.97 -2.99 -10.19
CA PHE A 67 9.37 -2.67 -10.00
C PHE A 67 10.10 -3.82 -9.33
N ASP A 68 11.20 -4.27 -9.92
CA ASP A 68 12.10 -5.29 -9.40
C ASP A 68 13.06 -4.67 -8.39
N ILE A 69 12.94 -5.05 -7.12
CA ILE A 69 13.74 -4.49 -6.03
C ILE A 69 15.22 -4.84 -6.19
N ALA A 70 15.52 -6.06 -6.61
CA ALA A 70 16.90 -6.53 -6.74
C ALA A 70 17.63 -5.85 -7.90
N LYS A 71 16.92 -5.57 -9.00
CA LYS A 71 17.47 -4.86 -10.16
C LYS A 71 17.37 -3.35 -10.05
N ALA A 72 16.59 -2.84 -9.10
CA ALA A 72 16.24 -1.44 -8.95
C ALA A 72 15.66 -0.84 -10.26
N LYS A 73 14.73 -1.55 -10.90
CA LYS A 73 14.15 -1.18 -12.20
C LYS A 73 12.68 -1.51 -12.34
N VAL A 74 11.97 -0.70 -13.11
CA VAL A 74 10.66 -1.01 -13.68
C VAL A 74 10.82 -2.16 -14.67
N ILE A 75 10.02 -3.20 -14.48
CA ILE A 75 10.03 -4.40 -15.34
C ILE A 75 8.70 -4.62 -16.05
N ASP A 76 7.64 -3.92 -15.64
CA ASP A 76 6.34 -3.95 -16.28
C ASP A 76 5.53 -2.69 -15.94
N GLY A 77 4.63 -2.29 -16.85
CA GLY A 77 3.83 -1.09 -16.74
C GLY A 77 4.51 0.19 -17.26
N PRO A 78 3.82 1.34 -17.21
CA PRO A 78 2.47 1.52 -16.66
C PRO A 78 1.39 0.81 -17.48
N LYS A 79 0.50 0.09 -16.80
CA LYS A 79 -0.63 -0.64 -17.40
C LYS A 79 -1.88 -0.50 -16.53
N PRO A 80 -3.09 -0.70 -17.09
CA PRO A 80 -4.32 -0.78 -16.30
C PRO A 80 -4.20 -1.76 -15.13
N ILE A 81 -4.72 -1.39 -13.96
CA ILE A 81 -4.71 -2.24 -12.75
C ILE A 81 -5.22 -3.64 -13.07
N ILE A 82 -6.32 -3.75 -13.83
CA ILE A 82 -6.94 -5.03 -14.17
C ILE A 82 -6.08 -5.97 -15.01
N GLU A 83 -5.00 -5.50 -15.65
CA GLU A 83 -4.08 -6.40 -16.37
C GLU A 83 -3.19 -7.20 -15.40
N GLY A 84 -2.77 -6.59 -14.29
CA GLY A 84 -2.00 -7.27 -13.24
C GLY A 84 -2.86 -7.86 -12.13
N TRP A 85 -4.07 -7.32 -11.96
CA TRP A 85 -4.98 -7.62 -10.87
C TRP A 85 -6.39 -7.93 -11.40
N PRO A 86 -6.56 -8.96 -12.24
CA PRO A 86 -7.81 -9.19 -13.00
C PRO A 86 -9.05 -9.41 -12.12
N GLY A 87 -8.89 -9.96 -10.91
CA GLY A 87 -9.97 -10.05 -9.93
C GLY A 87 -10.61 -8.70 -9.53
N LEU A 88 -9.95 -7.57 -9.78
CA LEU A 88 -10.51 -6.23 -9.52
C LEU A 88 -11.41 -5.72 -10.67
N ALA A 89 -11.47 -6.41 -11.81
CA ALA A 89 -12.29 -5.99 -12.94
C ALA A 89 -13.78 -5.94 -12.57
N GLY A 90 -14.48 -4.87 -12.96
CA GLY A 90 -15.88 -4.64 -12.62
C GLY A 90 -16.12 -4.20 -11.18
N THR A 91 -15.06 -3.95 -10.41
CA THR A 91 -15.13 -3.33 -9.08
C THR A 91 -14.70 -1.86 -9.17
N GLU A 92 -15.01 -1.07 -8.14
CA GLU A 92 -14.57 0.31 -8.04
C GLU A 92 -13.03 0.48 -8.00
N PHE A 93 -12.28 -0.58 -7.70
CA PHE A 93 -10.83 -0.61 -7.60
C PHE A 93 -10.14 -0.66 -8.97
N GLU A 94 -10.86 -0.99 -10.05
CA GLU A 94 -10.28 -1.03 -11.40
C GLU A 94 -9.77 0.34 -11.88
N ASN A 95 -10.33 1.41 -11.31
CA ASN A 95 -10.03 2.80 -11.66
C ASN A 95 -9.15 3.51 -10.62
N GLY A 96 -8.59 2.76 -9.68
CA GLY A 96 -7.63 3.24 -8.69
C GLY A 96 -7.99 2.86 -7.28
N ILE A 97 -7.01 3.02 -6.39
CA ILE A 97 -7.09 2.62 -4.98
C ILE A 97 -6.83 3.83 -4.10
N ASP A 98 -7.31 3.78 -2.87
CA ASP A 98 -7.03 4.84 -1.88
C ASP A 98 -5.84 4.43 -1.00
N ALA A 99 -5.74 3.14 -0.68
CA ALA A 99 -4.61 2.55 0.02
C ALA A 99 -4.47 1.05 -0.31
N ALA A 100 -3.30 0.47 -0.06
CA ALA A 100 -3.08 -0.97 -0.13
C ALA A 100 -1.96 -1.44 0.79
N THR A 101 -1.99 -2.71 1.19
CA THR A 101 -0.93 -3.33 1.98
C THR A 101 -0.91 -4.84 1.76
N GLU A 102 0.28 -5.44 1.76
CA GLU A 102 0.36 -6.89 1.90
C GLU A 102 -0.16 -7.33 3.28
N TRP A 103 -0.77 -8.52 3.34
CA TRP A 103 -1.31 -9.10 4.58
C TRP A 103 -0.30 -10.05 5.25
N ILE A 104 -0.45 -10.15 6.57
CA ILE A 104 0.50 -10.75 7.53
C ILE A 104 0.43 -12.29 7.61
N ASP A 105 -0.60 -12.92 7.04
CA ASP A 105 -0.76 -14.37 7.16
C ASP A 105 0.43 -15.12 6.51
N THR A 106 0.72 -16.27 7.10
CA THR A 106 1.66 -17.35 6.73
C THR A 106 1.69 -17.78 5.26
N LYS A 107 0.84 -17.18 4.40
CA LYS A 107 0.71 -17.52 2.99
C LYS A 107 1.43 -16.57 2.04
N GLU A 108 1.81 -15.35 2.46
CA GLU A 108 2.42 -14.33 1.58
C GLU A 108 1.65 -14.10 0.25
N ASP A 109 0.33 -14.33 0.27
CA ASP A 109 -0.50 -14.45 -0.95
C ASP A 109 -1.72 -13.52 -0.92
N ILE A 110 -1.83 -12.66 0.10
CA ILE A 110 -2.97 -11.74 0.23
C ILE A 110 -2.48 -10.29 0.21
N VAL A 111 -3.18 -9.49 -0.60
CA VAL A 111 -3.08 -8.02 -0.60
C VAL A 111 -4.43 -7.45 -0.21
N CYS A 112 -4.44 -6.55 0.77
CA CYS A 112 -5.64 -5.78 1.12
C CYS A 112 -5.64 -4.48 0.31
N PHE A 113 -6.68 -4.26 -0.50
CA PHE A 113 -6.94 -3.00 -1.18
C PHE A 113 -8.04 -2.23 -0.46
N PHE A 114 -7.94 -0.91 -0.40
CA PHE A 114 -8.93 -0.02 0.23
C PHE A 114 -9.41 1.04 -0.76
N LYS A 115 -10.73 1.26 -0.80
CA LYS A 115 -11.34 2.32 -1.58
C LYS A 115 -12.66 2.76 -0.99
N GLY A 116 -12.82 4.06 -0.73
CA GLY A 116 -13.97 4.57 -0.03
C GLY A 116 -14.14 3.82 1.29
N LYS A 117 -15.34 3.28 1.54
CA LYS A 117 -15.65 2.47 2.73
C LYS A 117 -15.37 0.97 2.56
N GLU A 118 -14.92 0.55 1.38
CA GLU A 118 -14.79 -0.85 0.99
C GLU A 118 -13.32 -1.29 1.05
N CYS A 119 -13.11 -2.57 1.32
CA CYS A 119 -11.83 -3.24 1.17
C CYS A 119 -11.98 -4.60 0.50
N ILE A 120 -10.92 -5.02 -0.20
CA ILE A 120 -10.82 -6.34 -0.82
C ILE A 120 -9.61 -7.05 -0.26
N ASP A 121 -9.81 -8.23 0.30
CA ASP A 121 -8.73 -9.21 0.45
C ASP A 121 -8.55 -9.92 -0.89
N TYR A 122 -7.47 -9.59 -1.58
CA TYR A 122 -7.12 -10.13 -2.89
C TYR A 122 -6.15 -11.30 -2.74
N THR A 123 -6.53 -12.47 -3.22
CA THR A 123 -5.64 -13.65 -3.26
C THR A 123 -4.84 -13.62 -4.56
N VAL A 124 -3.52 -13.45 -4.46
CA VAL A 124 -2.63 -13.20 -5.61
C VAL A 124 -2.56 -14.43 -6.52
N SER A 125 -2.39 -15.62 -5.95
CA SER A 125 -2.21 -16.86 -6.71
C SER A 125 -3.42 -17.25 -7.57
N SER A 126 -4.63 -16.97 -7.10
CA SER A 126 -5.89 -17.31 -7.77
C SER A 126 -6.59 -16.12 -8.41
N HIS A 127 -6.13 -14.90 -8.15
CA HIS A 127 -6.81 -13.65 -8.49
C HIS A 127 -8.25 -13.55 -7.97
N THR A 128 -8.57 -14.25 -6.88
CA THR A 128 -9.90 -14.19 -6.25
C THR A 128 -10.01 -13.05 -5.26
N ILE A 129 -11.20 -12.47 -5.14
CA ILE A 129 -11.47 -11.36 -4.22
C ILE A 129 -12.46 -11.77 -3.14
N ASP A 130 -12.26 -11.25 -1.94
CA ASP A 130 -13.23 -11.26 -0.84
C ASP A 130 -13.47 -9.81 -0.40
N LYS A 131 -14.61 -9.24 -0.85
CA LYS A 131 -14.98 -7.84 -0.65
C LYS A 131 -15.81 -7.68 0.62
N LYS A 132 -15.46 -6.67 1.43
CA LYS A 132 -16.17 -6.28 2.67
C LYS A 132 -16.09 -4.78 2.86
N THR A 133 -16.90 -4.22 3.75
CA THR A 133 -16.60 -2.88 4.25
C THR A 133 -15.36 -2.91 5.16
N ILE A 134 -14.64 -1.80 5.23
CA ILE A 134 -13.49 -1.65 6.15
C ILE A 134 -13.95 -1.90 7.59
N THR A 135 -15.09 -1.36 7.98
CA THR A 135 -15.69 -1.57 9.31
C THR A 135 -15.92 -3.05 9.62
N GLU A 136 -16.51 -3.82 8.70
CA GLU A 136 -16.78 -5.25 8.92
C GLU A 136 -15.49 -6.06 9.00
N ARG A 137 -14.54 -5.80 8.08
CA ARG A 137 -13.29 -6.57 8.00
C ARG A 137 -12.36 -6.33 9.18
N TRP A 138 -12.37 -5.12 9.73
CA TRP A 138 -11.40 -4.66 10.73
C TRP A 138 -12.03 -4.30 12.08
N ARG A 139 -13.35 -4.48 12.22
CA ARG A 139 -14.12 -4.16 13.44
C ARG A 139 -13.89 -2.72 13.92
N ILE A 140 -13.75 -1.77 12.99
CA ILE A 140 -13.51 -0.36 13.31
C ILE A 140 -14.74 0.20 14.02
N THR A 141 -14.56 0.62 15.27
CA THR A 141 -15.62 1.19 16.12
C THR A 141 -15.07 2.33 16.97
N GLY A 142 -15.96 3.08 17.62
CA GLY A 142 -15.58 4.10 18.60
C GLY A 142 -14.66 5.18 18.04
N GLU A 143 -13.55 5.44 18.75
CA GLU A 143 -12.57 6.48 18.41
C GLU A 143 -11.86 6.27 17.06
N TYR A 144 -11.88 5.05 16.53
CA TYR A 144 -11.26 4.68 15.25
C TYR A 144 -12.18 4.89 14.05
N ALA A 145 -13.44 5.32 14.24
CA ALA A 145 -14.44 5.44 13.16
C ALA A 145 -13.96 6.27 11.96
N LYS A 146 -13.03 7.20 12.13
CA LYS A 146 -12.43 8.00 11.04
C LYS A 146 -11.69 7.14 10.01
N PHE A 147 -11.17 5.98 10.39
CA PHE A 147 -10.44 5.05 9.53
C PHE A 147 -11.37 4.06 8.81
N SER A 148 -12.70 4.21 8.92
CA SER A 148 -13.68 3.35 8.24
C SER A 148 -13.88 3.67 6.77
N ALA A 149 -13.30 4.78 6.26
CA ALA A 149 -13.40 5.13 4.85
C ALA A 149 -12.31 6.09 4.38
N ASN A 150 -12.06 6.07 3.07
CA ASN A 150 -11.18 6.99 2.33
C ASN A 150 -9.78 7.06 2.94
N LEU A 151 -9.13 5.93 3.20
CA LEU A 151 -7.79 5.93 3.79
C LEU A 151 -6.79 6.64 2.87
N ASP A 152 -5.78 7.29 3.45
CA ASP A 152 -4.77 8.00 2.66
C ASP A 152 -3.54 7.11 2.36
N ALA A 153 -3.30 6.10 3.19
CA ALA A 153 -2.30 5.05 2.97
C ALA A 153 -2.53 3.91 3.96
N ALA A 154 -1.98 2.73 3.64
CA ALA A 154 -1.87 1.62 4.57
C ALA A 154 -0.46 1.02 4.51
N ILE A 155 0.12 0.60 5.63
CA ILE A 155 1.43 -0.04 5.61
C ILE A 155 1.53 -1.20 6.57
N LEU A 156 2.08 -2.31 6.09
CA LEU A 156 2.56 -3.38 6.93
C LEU A 156 3.88 -2.98 7.60
N TRP A 157 3.82 -2.71 8.90
CA TRP A 157 4.98 -2.48 9.73
C TRP A 157 5.53 -3.81 10.28
N ARG A 158 6.76 -4.12 9.89
CA ARG A 158 7.44 -5.38 10.23
C ARG A 158 8.43 -5.20 11.39
N ASN A 159 7.94 -4.71 12.54
CA ASN A 159 8.72 -4.63 13.78
C ASN A 159 8.50 -5.89 14.65
N SER A 160 8.66 -5.80 15.97
CA SER A 160 8.51 -6.93 16.91
C SER A 160 7.11 -7.57 16.92
N GLY A 161 6.14 -6.97 16.23
CA GLY A 161 4.89 -7.60 15.83
C GLY A 161 4.56 -7.16 14.40
N TYR A 162 3.87 -7.99 13.65
CA TYR A 162 3.36 -7.58 12.35
C TYR A 162 2.10 -6.75 12.59
N PHE A 163 2.16 -5.44 12.33
CA PHE A 163 1.03 -4.53 12.49
C PHE A 163 0.75 -3.81 11.18
N ILE A 164 -0.51 -3.65 10.83
CA ILE A 164 -0.90 -2.77 9.73
C ILE A 164 -1.25 -1.42 10.33
N TYR A 165 -0.71 -0.33 9.78
CA TYR A 165 -1.12 1.01 10.16
C TYR A 165 -1.95 1.62 9.03
N LEU A 166 -3.07 2.24 9.40
CA LEU A 166 -3.91 3.03 8.50
C LEU A 166 -3.64 4.50 8.73
N PHE A 167 -3.53 5.27 7.65
CA PHE A 167 -3.31 6.71 7.70
C PHE A 167 -4.57 7.44 7.23
N LYS A 168 -4.94 8.51 7.96
CA LYS A 168 -6.05 9.41 7.60
C LYS A 168 -5.77 10.81 8.12
N GLY A 169 -5.59 11.76 7.22
CA GLY A 169 -5.13 13.11 7.51
C GLY A 169 -3.78 13.09 8.22
N ASN A 170 -3.72 13.76 9.36
CA ASN A 170 -2.50 13.81 10.19
C ASN A 170 -2.48 12.71 11.27
N GLU A 171 -3.32 11.69 11.12
CA GLU A 171 -3.51 10.64 12.12
C GLU A 171 -3.19 9.26 11.54
N LEU A 172 -2.73 8.37 12.41
CA LEU A 172 -2.48 6.97 12.08
C LEU A 172 -2.99 6.07 13.21
N SER A 173 -3.43 4.88 12.86
CA SER A 173 -3.87 3.87 13.83
C SER A 173 -3.35 2.49 13.46
N PRO A 174 -2.82 1.70 14.41
CA PRO A 174 -2.59 0.30 14.18
C PRO A 174 -3.93 -0.45 14.04
N LEU A 175 -3.98 -1.42 13.16
CA LEU A 175 -4.97 -2.48 13.12
C LEU A 175 -4.50 -3.59 14.07
N THR A 176 -5.10 -3.67 15.24
CA THR A 176 -4.88 -4.79 16.15
C THR A 176 -5.96 -5.84 15.90
N SER A 177 -5.56 -7.11 15.82
CA SER A 177 -6.51 -8.24 15.70
C SER A 177 -7.34 -8.48 16.97
N ASN A 178 -7.08 -7.70 18.03
CA ASN A 178 -7.71 -7.83 19.33
C ASN A 178 -8.40 -6.51 19.67
N VAL A 179 -9.56 -6.31 19.07
CA VAL A 179 -10.60 -5.45 19.65
C VAL A 179 -11.52 -6.42 20.41
N GLU A 180 -11.26 -6.57 21.72
CA GLU A 180 -12.27 -7.06 22.67
C GLU A 180 -13.33 -5.97 22.89
#